data_AF-H3ZCW3-F1
#
_entry.id   AF-H3ZCW3-F1
#
_cell.length_a   1.000
_cell.length_b   1.000
_cell.length_c   1.000
_cell.angle_alpha   90.00
_cell.angle_beta   90.00
_cell.angle_gamma   90.00
#
_symmetry.space_group_name_H-M   'P 1'
#
loop_
_entity.id
_entity.type
_entity.pdbx_description
1 polymer ?
#
loop_
_entity_poly.entity_id
_entity_poly.type
_entity_poly.pdbx_seq_one_letter_code
_entity_poly.pdbx_strand_id
1 'polypeptide(L)'
;MKTKDKTPTRAEPEAVSQQASAALSDALASFATQLQQQQQLWLQQMQTALDAQWQQRLIAHEQAYQKLYKDWQQSRQQLELAVPAPAADPRLLQEQERQNQQLRQRLQQLEAQLAGLQQQQASAVEQHASEQQMAGQFQQQLAELQQAMQVQQEALTVADTAYAAERQKVAELEQQLAAASVGTASTLSAEQQKVTELQQQLAQTTAQLQQHEQQAAKARVEAEQKLAALSEQLQQREQQVTATQADAEQKLVELTEQLQQREQQAVAAQAGAEQKLAELTEQLQQREQQAAAAQAEAEQKLTELTEQLQQHKQQAAAAVAAEQQKADELAAQGASLQQQLELVQAEFESQRQQIQQLTEQQTELGQKLQFKQQMYLQLQEENQVLNQQQSEQLAQLQQLAASEQQLREQLERQDLLLQQARLRLEVTVEKQQLEADQARETIRVLRQELAKGQEEHQATLSDLQSRLTEYKLKFEYAQRQLSTMP
;
A
#
# COMPACT_ATOMS: atom_id res chain seq x y z
N MET A 1 -48.97 -18.21 38.10
CA MET A 1 -47.54 -18.31 37.75
C MET A 1 -47.30 -17.42 36.53
N LYS A 2 -46.40 -16.43 36.66
CA LYS A 2 -46.03 -15.48 35.60
C LYS A 2 -44.90 -16.09 34.78
N THR A 3 -45.10 -16.32 33.49
CA THR A 3 -44.00 -16.57 32.55
C THR A 3 -43.87 -15.35 31.65
N LYS A 4 -42.84 -14.54 31.94
CA LYS A 4 -42.38 -13.45 31.08
C LYS A 4 -41.68 -14.08 29.87
N ASP A 5 -42.29 -13.98 28.71
CA ASP A 5 -41.58 -14.09 27.44
C ASP A 5 -40.56 -12.95 27.37
N LYS A 6 -39.29 -13.29 27.53
CA LYS A 6 -38.16 -12.45 27.12
C LYS A 6 -37.74 -12.96 25.74
N THR A 7 -38.29 -12.36 24.70
CA THR A 7 -37.64 -12.33 23.38
C THR A 7 -36.25 -11.70 23.56
N PRO A 8 -35.16 -12.39 23.20
CA PRO A 8 -33.85 -11.76 23.15
C PRO A 8 -33.86 -10.81 21.95
N THR A 9 -33.72 -9.53 22.24
CA THR A 9 -33.51 -8.47 21.27
C THR A 9 -32.36 -8.87 20.35
N ARG A 10 -32.67 -9.06 19.06
CA ARG A 10 -31.70 -9.28 17.99
C ARG A 10 -30.78 -8.06 17.98
N ALA A 11 -29.58 -8.21 18.51
CA ALA A 11 -28.54 -7.19 18.39
C ALA A 11 -28.34 -6.89 16.91
N GLU A 12 -28.40 -5.62 16.55
CA GLU A 12 -28.33 -5.13 15.19
C GLU A 12 -27.04 -5.60 14.50
N PRO A 13 -27.10 -6.01 13.22
CA PRO A 13 -25.90 -6.41 12.47
C PRO A 13 -24.85 -5.28 12.37
N GLU A 14 -25.27 -4.02 12.53
CA GLU A 14 -24.38 -2.85 12.52
C GLU A 14 -23.49 -2.76 13.77
N ALA A 15 -24.00 -3.09 14.96
CA ALA A 15 -23.21 -3.07 16.18
C ALA A 15 -22.09 -4.14 16.17
N VAL A 16 -22.39 -5.32 15.61
CA VAL A 16 -21.42 -6.41 15.43
C VAL A 16 -20.38 -6.05 14.37
N SER A 17 -20.79 -5.39 13.28
CA SER A 17 -19.89 -4.90 12.23
C SER A 17 -18.92 -3.83 12.76
N GLN A 18 -19.40 -2.88 13.55
CA GLN A 18 -18.56 -1.84 14.15
C GLN A 18 -17.58 -2.44 15.17
N GLN A 19 -18.03 -3.37 16.02
CA GLN A 19 -17.15 -4.09 16.95
C GLN A 19 -16.09 -4.92 16.23
N ALA A 20 -16.44 -5.58 15.12
CA ALA A 20 -15.48 -6.33 14.33
C ALA A 20 -14.44 -5.40 13.67
N SER A 21 -14.85 -4.23 13.16
CA SER A 21 -13.93 -3.25 12.58
C SER A 21 -12.95 -2.66 13.61
N ALA A 22 -13.44 -2.35 14.81
CA ALA A 22 -12.61 -1.82 15.90
C ALA A 22 -11.62 -2.88 16.44
N ALA A 23 -12.06 -4.14 16.55
CA ALA A 23 -11.17 -5.22 16.96
C ALA A 23 -10.05 -5.47 15.93
N LEU A 24 -10.35 -5.28 14.64
CA LEU A 24 -9.39 -5.45 13.56
C LEU A 24 -8.40 -4.27 13.49
N SER A 25 -8.84 -3.04 13.75
CA SER A 25 -7.94 -1.89 13.84
C SER A 25 -6.99 -2.01 15.04
N ASP A 26 -7.48 -2.45 16.21
CA ASP A 26 -6.64 -2.71 17.39
C ASP A 26 -5.65 -3.85 17.15
N ALA A 27 -6.06 -4.92 16.45
CA ALA A 27 -5.18 -6.01 16.06
C ALA A 27 -4.07 -5.54 15.09
N LEU A 28 -4.40 -4.68 14.13
CA LEU A 28 -3.41 -4.11 13.21
C LEU A 28 -2.47 -3.13 13.90
N ALA A 29 -2.97 -2.30 14.82
CA ALA A 29 -2.16 -1.38 15.60
C ALA A 29 -1.19 -2.12 16.53
N SER A 30 -1.67 -3.16 17.22
CA SER A 30 -0.82 -4.01 18.07
C SER A 30 0.21 -4.78 17.26
N PHE A 31 -0.15 -5.34 16.11
CA PHE A 31 0.79 -6.00 15.19
C PHE A 31 1.86 -5.04 14.67
N ALA A 32 1.48 -3.82 14.26
CA ALA A 32 2.43 -2.80 13.81
C ALA A 32 3.43 -2.41 14.92
N THR A 33 2.94 -2.25 16.15
CA THR A 33 3.77 -1.94 17.32
C THR A 33 4.73 -3.10 17.65
N GLN A 34 4.24 -4.34 17.54
CA GLN A 34 5.03 -5.54 17.81
C GLN A 34 6.12 -5.76 16.74
N LEU A 35 5.80 -5.51 15.47
CA LEU A 35 6.74 -5.53 14.37
C LEU A 35 7.82 -4.45 14.55
N GLN A 36 7.43 -3.24 14.97
CA GLN A 36 8.34 -2.14 15.27
C GLN A 36 9.31 -2.49 16.40
N GLN A 37 8.81 -3.05 17.50
CA GLN A 37 9.66 -3.50 18.61
C GLN A 37 10.65 -4.58 18.17
N GLN A 38 10.19 -5.58 17.41
CA GLN A 38 11.07 -6.64 16.92
C GLN A 38 12.17 -6.09 16.01
N GLN A 39 11.84 -5.13 15.15
CA GLN A 39 12.79 -4.52 14.23
C GLN A 39 13.84 -3.66 14.96
N GLN A 40 13.44 -2.89 15.98
CA GLN A 40 14.38 -2.16 16.83
C GLN A 40 15.31 -3.09 17.61
N LEU A 41 14.76 -4.17 18.18
CA LEU A 41 15.55 -5.16 18.90
C LEU A 41 16.59 -5.80 17.97
N TRP A 42 16.20 -6.14 16.75
CA TRP A 42 17.10 -6.72 15.75
C TRP A 42 18.22 -5.75 15.38
N LEU A 43 17.92 -4.47 15.12
CA LEU A 43 18.94 -3.45 14.82
C LEU A 43 19.95 -3.29 15.96
N GLN A 44 19.45 -3.21 17.20
CA GLN A 44 20.31 -3.06 18.37
C GLN A 44 21.21 -4.31 18.55
N GLN A 45 20.66 -5.50 18.32
CA GLN A 45 21.41 -6.75 18.40
C GLN A 45 22.47 -6.87 17.30
N MET A 46 22.17 -6.40 16.09
CA MET A 46 23.11 -6.34 14.98
C MET A 46 24.26 -5.36 15.26
N GLN A 47 23.93 -4.17 15.75
CA GLN A 47 24.92 -3.13 16.09
C GLN A 47 25.87 -3.60 17.21
N THR A 48 25.30 -4.18 18.27
CA THR A 48 26.10 -4.75 19.37
C THR A 48 26.96 -5.93 18.95
N ALA A 49 26.51 -6.78 18.04
CA ALA A 49 27.31 -7.86 17.48
C ALA A 49 28.49 -7.34 16.64
N LEU A 50 28.25 -6.30 15.83
CA LEU A 50 29.26 -5.63 15.01
C LEU A 50 30.33 -4.97 15.87
N ASP A 51 29.92 -4.21 16.89
CA ASP A 51 30.82 -3.56 17.85
C ASP A 51 31.65 -4.61 18.62
N ALA A 52 31.04 -5.72 19.05
CA ALA A 52 31.73 -6.79 19.76
C ALA A 52 32.76 -7.50 18.87
N GLN A 53 32.44 -7.77 17.60
CA GLN A 53 33.39 -8.35 16.65
C GLN A 53 34.56 -7.41 16.39
N TRP A 54 34.30 -6.12 16.24
CA TRP A 54 35.34 -5.13 16.03
C TRP A 54 36.27 -5.03 17.24
N GLN A 55 35.72 -4.98 18.45
CA GLN A 55 36.51 -4.99 19.68
C GLN A 55 37.39 -6.25 19.79
N GLN A 56 36.87 -7.44 19.46
CA GLN A 56 37.68 -8.66 19.45
C GLN A 56 38.84 -8.59 18.45
N ARG A 57 38.59 -8.10 17.23
CA ARG A 57 39.64 -7.92 16.23
C ARG A 57 40.70 -6.93 16.68
N LEU A 58 40.29 -5.82 17.30
CA LEU A 58 41.20 -4.83 17.85
C LEU A 58 42.11 -5.43 18.92
N ILE A 59 41.53 -6.14 19.90
CA ILE A 59 42.27 -6.79 20.98
C ILE A 59 43.27 -7.83 20.42
N ALA A 60 42.84 -8.64 19.45
CA ALA A 60 43.71 -9.63 18.81
C ALA A 60 44.89 -8.96 18.08
N HIS A 61 44.63 -7.86 17.38
CA HIS A 61 45.67 -7.06 16.71
C HIS A 61 46.64 -6.43 17.70
N GLU A 62 46.14 -5.84 18.79
CA GLU A 62 46.96 -5.26 19.85
C GLU A 62 47.86 -6.29 20.51
N GLN A 63 47.34 -7.50 20.79
CA GLN A 63 48.12 -8.59 21.36
C GLN A 63 49.20 -9.09 20.39
N ALA A 64 48.87 -9.22 19.10
CA ALA A 64 49.84 -9.59 18.07
C ALA A 64 50.95 -8.54 17.94
N TYR A 65 50.59 -7.26 17.92
CA TYR A 65 51.54 -6.14 17.88
C TYR A 65 52.45 -6.13 19.12
N GLN A 66 51.89 -6.26 20.33
CA GLN A 66 52.67 -6.30 21.57
C GLN A 66 53.67 -7.47 21.60
N LYS A 67 53.27 -8.64 21.07
CA LYS A 67 54.14 -9.82 20.98
C LYS A 67 55.29 -9.57 20.00
N LEU A 68 54.98 -9.13 18.79
CA LEU A 68 56.00 -8.81 17.77
C LEU A 68 56.96 -7.70 18.24
N TYR A 69 56.44 -6.69 18.93
CA TYR A 69 57.26 -5.60 19.47
C TYR A 69 58.21 -6.10 20.56
N LYS A 70 57.76 -7.00 21.45
CA LYS A 70 58.64 -7.64 22.44
C LYS A 70 59.72 -8.50 21.79
N ASP A 71 59.37 -9.30 20.79
CA ASP A 71 60.32 -10.13 20.05
C ASP A 71 61.36 -9.28 19.28
N TRP A 72 60.92 -8.15 18.73
CA TRP A 72 61.80 -7.12 18.14
C TRP A 72 62.74 -6.51 19.18
N GLN A 73 62.23 -6.10 20.34
CA GLN A 73 63.05 -5.53 21.42
C GLN A 73 64.10 -6.54 21.93
N GLN A 74 63.73 -7.81 22.10
CA GLN A 74 64.66 -8.86 22.50
C GLN A 74 65.75 -9.09 21.46
N SER A 75 65.39 -9.18 20.18
CA SER A 75 66.34 -9.35 19.08
C SER A 75 67.32 -8.16 18.99
N ARG A 76 66.83 -6.95 19.25
CA ARG A 76 67.66 -5.73 19.31
C ARG A 76 68.61 -5.73 20.51
N GLN A 77 68.15 -6.09 21.70
CA GLN A 77 69.03 -6.21 22.87
C GLN A 77 70.11 -7.29 22.69
N GLN A 78 69.78 -8.41 22.04
CA GLN A 78 70.75 -9.45 21.71
C GLN A 78 71.83 -8.96 20.74
N LEU A 79 71.48 -8.10 19.78
CA LEU A 79 72.46 -7.43 18.92
C LEU A 79 73.33 -6.43 19.69
N GLU A 80 72.77 -5.68 20.64
CA GLU A 80 73.52 -4.72 21.46
C GLU A 80 74.49 -5.40 22.44
N LEU A 81 74.15 -6.58 22.97
CA LEU A 81 75.02 -7.38 23.84
C LEU A 81 76.10 -8.16 23.08
N ALA A 82 75.96 -8.34 21.77
CA ALA A 82 76.94 -9.00 20.91
C ALA A 82 78.09 -8.05 20.52
N VAL A 83 78.80 -7.52 21.51
CA VAL A 83 80.06 -6.76 21.31
C VAL A 83 81.21 -7.77 21.15
N PRO A 84 82.11 -7.62 20.15
CA PRO A 84 83.21 -8.56 19.96
C PRO A 84 84.28 -8.38 21.04
N ALA A 85 84.63 -9.46 21.74
CA ALA A 85 85.79 -9.47 22.62
C ALA A 85 87.08 -9.46 21.78
N PRO A 86 88.06 -8.56 22.03
CA PRO A 86 89.22 -8.35 21.15
C PRO A 86 90.29 -9.47 21.18
N ALA A 87 89.98 -10.67 21.66
CA ALA A 87 90.91 -11.79 21.78
C ALA A 87 90.26 -13.17 21.48
N ALA A 88 89.29 -13.24 20.58
CA ALA A 88 88.61 -14.48 20.22
C ALA A 88 89.17 -15.14 18.94
N ASP A 89 89.23 -16.47 18.96
CA ASP A 89 89.62 -17.37 17.87
C ASP A 89 88.87 -17.02 16.56
N PRO A 90 89.52 -16.88 15.38
CA PRO A 90 88.88 -16.38 14.14
C PRO A 90 87.64 -17.18 13.69
N ARG A 91 87.53 -18.47 14.03
CA ARG A 91 86.32 -19.26 13.76
C ARG A 91 85.12 -18.85 14.60
N LEU A 92 85.35 -18.55 15.88
CA LEU A 92 84.32 -18.06 16.80
C LEU A 92 83.81 -16.67 16.37
N LEU A 93 84.72 -15.84 15.86
CA LEU A 93 84.40 -14.51 15.33
C LEU A 93 83.53 -14.61 14.05
N GLN A 94 83.88 -15.52 13.14
CA GLN A 94 83.08 -15.78 11.93
C GLN A 94 81.68 -16.35 12.24
N GLU A 95 81.57 -17.21 13.26
CA GLU A 95 80.29 -17.76 13.71
C GLU A 95 79.43 -16.69 14.39
N GLN A 96 80.04 -15.80 15.18
CA GLN A 96 79.36 -14.65 15.79
C GLN A 96 78.90 -13.62 14.75
N GLU A 97 79.68 -13.36 13.70
CA GLU A 97 79.27 -12.52 12.56
C GLU A 97 78.09 -13.12 11.80
N ARG A 98 78.10 -14.44 11.58
CA ARG A 98 76.99 -15.15 10.94
C ARG A 98 75.71 -15.08 11.77
N GLN A 99 75.81 -15.25 13.09
CA GLN A 99 74.68 -15.07 14.02
C GLN A 99 74.17 -13.63 14.03
N ASN A 100 75.06 -12.63 14.01
CA ASN A 100 74.69 -11.22 13.91
C ASN A 100 73.95 -10.91 12.59
N GLN A 101 74.40 -11.46 11.47
CA GLN A 101 73.71 -11.31 10.18
C GLN A 101 72.32 -11.95 10.21
N GLN A 102 72.17 -13.13 10.80
CA GLN A 102 70.86 -13.78 10.95
C GLN A 102 69.92 -12.97 11.85
N LEU A 103 70.42 -12.42 12.97
CA LEU A 103 69.63 -11.55 13.85
C LEU A 103 69.19 -10.27 13.14
N ARG A 104 70.06 -9.64 12.34
CA ARG A 104 69.71 -8.45 11.53
C ARG A 104 68.63 -8.75 10.48
N GLN A 105 68.73 -9.88 9.78
CA GLN A 105 67.69 -10.31 8.84
C GLN A 105 66.35 -10.54 9.55
N ARG A 106 66.38 -11.16 10.73
CA ARG A 106 65.18 -11.39 11.55
C ARG A 106 64.56 -10.08 12.04
N LEU A 107 65.40 -9.10 12.41
CA LEU A 107 64.95 -7.76 12.79
C LEU A 107 64.26 -7.03 11.64
N GLN A 108 64.83 -7.05 10.43
CA GLN A 108 64.19 -6.48 9.24
C GLN A 108 62.85 -7.16 8.91
N GLN A 109 62.77 -8.49 9.05
CA GLN A 109 61.52 -9.23 8.86
C GLN A 109 60.45 -8.82 9.88
N LEU A 110 60.82 -8.68 11.16
CA LEU A 110 59.90 -8.23 12.21
C LEU A 110 59.43 -6.79 12.01
N GLU A 111 60.31 -5.89 11.55
CA GLU A 111 59.95 -4.50 11.22
C GLU A 111 58.97 -4.43 10.04
N ALA A 112 59.18 -5.23 8.99
CA ALA A 112 58.26 -5.32 7.86
C ALA A 112 56.89 -5.89 8.28
N GLN A 113 56.88 -6.89 9.18
CA GLN A 113 55.64 -7.46 9.72
C GLN A 113 54.89 -6.47 10.61
N LEU A 114 55.59 -5.69 11.45
CA LEU A 114 55.00 -4.62 12.26
C LEU A 114 54.36 -3.54 11.38
N ALA A 115 55.05 -3.10 10.33
CA ALA A 115 54.52 -2.12 9.37
C ALA A 115 53.27 -2.67 8.64
N GLY A 116 53.27 -3.94 8.25
CA GLY A 116 52.12 -4.60 7.63
C GLY A 116 50.90 -4.67 8.56
N LEU A 117 51.09 -5.02 9.83
CA LEU A 117 50.01 -5.04 10.83
C LEU A 117 49.45 -3.65 11.12
N GLN A 118 50.30 -2.60 11.16
CA GLN A 118 49.85 -1.22 11.31
C GLN A 118 48.98 -0.76 10.14
N GLN A 119 49.38 -1.10 8.91
CA GLN A 119 48.59 -0.76 7.73
C GLN A 119 47.25 -1.51 7.70
N GLN A 120 47.24 -2.79 8.08
CA GLN A 120 46.01 -3.57 8.21
C GLN A 120 45.06 -2.97 9.26
N GLN A 121 45.59 -2.54 10.42
CA GLN A 121 44.79 -1.88 11.45
C GLN A 121 44.17 -0.57 10.93
N ALA A 122 44.93 0.27 10.21
CA ALA A 122 44.41 1.50 9.61
C ALA A 122 43.25 1.20 8.63
N SER A 123 43.42 0.21 7.76
CA SER A 123 42.38 -0.18 6.81
C SER A 123 41.13 -0.77 7.48
N ALA A 124 41.29 -1.51 8.58
CA ALA A 124 40.18 -2.08 9.34
C ALA A 124 39.38 -1.01 10.10
N VAL A 125 40.05 0.05 10.56
CA VAL A 125 39.39 1.21 11.21
C VAL A 125 38.57 2.00 10.19
N GLU A 126 39.10 2.24 8.99
CA GLU A 126 38.34 2.90 7.92
C GLU A 126 37.13 2.07 7.47
N GLN A 127 37.29 0.76 7.32
CA GLN A 127 36.18 -0.14 7.00
C GLN A 127 35.08 -0.10 8.06
N HIS A 128 35.43 -0.20 9.34
CA HIS A 128 34.46 -0.09 10.44
C HIS A 128 33.74 1.27 10.47
N ALA A 129 34.45 2.36 10.21
CA ALA A 129 33.84 3.69 10.12
C ALA A 129 32.83 3.78 8.98
N SER A 130 33.14 3.17 7.82
CA SER A 130 32.22 3.10 6.69
C SER A 130 30.99 2.22 6.96
N GLU A 131 31.18 1.09 7.63
CA GLU A 131 30.10 0.19 8.06
C GLU A 131 29.19 0.88 9.08
N GLN A 132 29.75 1.63 10.04
CA GLN A 132 28.96 2.44 10.98
C GLN A 132 28.16 3.54 10.29
N GLN A 133 28.73 4.24 9.30
CA GLN A 133 27.98 5.23 8.52
C GLN A 133 26.83 4.58 7.76
N MET A 134 27.06 3.43 7.13
CA MET A 134 26.02 2.70 6.40
C MET A 134 24.91 2.23 7.35
N ALA A 135 25.26 1.70 8.52
CA ALA A 135 24.31 1.33 9.57
C ALA A 135 23.47 2.53 10.04
N GLY A 136 24.10 3.70 10.20
CA GLY A 136 23.41 4.95 10.51
C GLY A 136 22.42 5.38 9.42
N GLN A 137 22.79 5.27 8.15
CA GLN A 137 21.90 5.56 7.02
C GLN A 137 20.70 4.61 6.97
N PHE A 138 20.92 3.31 7.20
CA PHE A 138 19.81 2.34 7.29
C PHE A 138 18.87 2.64 8.46
N GLN A 139 19.42 3.05 9.60
CA GLN A 139 18.61 3.45 10.76
C GLN A 139 17.76 4.69 10.43
N GLN A 140 18.31 5.65 9.69
CA GLN A 140 17.56 6.83 9.21
C GLN A 140 16.44 6.44 8.25
N GLN A 141 16.71 5.61 7.24
CA GLN A 141 15.69 5.14 6.28
C GLN A 141 14.56 4.37 6.98
N LEU A 142 14.89 3.56 7.99
CA LEU A 142 13.88 2.85 8.77
C LEU A 142 13.02 3.80 9.61
N ALA A 143 13.60 4.87 10.17
CA ALA A 143 12.85 5.90 10.88
C ALA A 143 11.91 6.67 9.94
N GLU A 144 12.36 7.03 8.74
CA GLU A 144 11.54 7.68 7.71
C GLU A 144 10.38 6.77 7.26
N LEU A 145 10.64 5.48 7.04
CA LEU A 145 9.60 4.52 6.68
C LEU A 145 8.56 4.36 7.80
N GLN A 146 9.01 4.37 9.06
CA GLN A 146 8.13 4.34 10.23
C GLN A 146 7.21 5.55 10.27
N GLN A 147 7.77 6.74 10.07
CA GLN A 147 7.01 7.98 10.06
C GLN A 147 6.00 7.99 8.90
N ALA A 148 6.39 7.54 7.71
CA ALA A 148 5.49 7.42 6.56
C ALA A 148 4.32 6.46 6.84
N MET A 149 4.58 5.33 7.48
CA MET A 149 3.55 4.36 7.85
C MET A 149 2.57 4.95 8.89
N GLN A 150 3.07 5.72 9.85
CA GLN A 150 2.26 6.36 10.87
C GLN A 150 1.36 7.45 10.28
N VAL A 151 1.91 8.29 9.39
CA VAL A 151 1.16 9.29 8.63
C VAL A 151 0.09 8.61 7.76
N GLN A 152 0.39 7.47 7.16
CA GLN A 152 -0.59 6.71 6.36
C GLN A 152 -1.73 6.15 7.23
N GLN A 153 -1.42 5.70 8.44
CA GLN A 153 -2.42 5.25 9.41
C GLN A 153 -3.35 6.39 9.85
N GLU A 154 -2.79 7.58 10.12
CA GLU A 154 -3.57 8.78 10.42
C GLU A 154 -4.41 9.23 9.22
N ALA A 155 -3.89 9.14 8.01
CA ALA A 155 -4.67 9.45 6.80
C ALA A 155 -5.86 8.49 6.61
N LEU A 156 -5.67 7.20 6.92
CA LEU A 156 -6.74 6.20 6.87
C LEU A 156 -7.83 6.47 7.91
N THR A 157 -7.45 6.82 9.14
CA THR A 157 -8.45 7.15 10.18
C THR A 157 -9.24 8.41 9.83
N VAL A 158 -8.57 9.43 9.27
CA VAL A 158 -9.26 10.63 8.76
C VAL A 158 -10.20 10.27 7.62
N ALA A 159 -9.78 9.44 6.67
CA ALA A 159 -10.63 8.99 5.57
C ALA A 159 -11.86 8.20 6.06
N ASP A 160 -11.70 7.30 7.03
CA ASP A 160 -12.81 6.56 7.63
C ASP A 160 -13.80 7.48 8.34
N THR A 161 -13.32 8.49 9.07
CA THR A 161 -14.20 9.47 9.72
C THR A 161 -14.95 10.35 8.71
N ALA A 162 -14.29 10.75 7.62
CA ALA A 162 -14.92 11.52 6.55
C ALA A 162 -16.00 10.68 5.83
N TYR A 163 -15.70 9.41 5.55
CA TYR A 163 -16.66 8.49 4.95
C TYR A 163 -17.88 8.25 5.86
N ALA A 164 -17.67 8.08 7.17
CA ALA A 164 -18.76 7.94 8.13
C ALA A 164 -19.66 9.18 8.18
N ALA A 165 -19.07 10.38 8.13
CA ALA A 165 -19.81 11.64 8.09
C ALA A 165 -20.64 11.78 6.79
N GLU A 166 -20.07 11.44 5.64
CA GLU A 166 -20.77 11.51 4.36
C GLU A 166 -21.93 10.49 4.32
N ARG A 167 -21.73 9.31 4.91
CA ARG A 167 -22.79 8.29 5.04
C ARG A 167 -23.96 8.77 5.89
N GLN A 168 -23.69 9.50 6.98
CA GLN A 168 -24.76 10.14 7.78
C GLN A 168 -25.52 11.19 6.96
N LYS A 169 -24.81 12.00 6.18
CA LYS A 169 -25.39 13.04 5.33
C LYS A 169 -26.32 12.46 4.26
N VAL A 170 -25.91 11.36 3.64
CA VAL A 170 -26.76 10.61 2.69
C VAL A 170 -28.03 10.10 3.38
N ALA A 171 -27.92 9.53 4.59
CA ALA A 171 -29.08 9.06 5.33
C ALA A 171 -30.07 10.20 5.69
N GLU A 172 -29.57 11.39 6.05
CA GLU A 172 -30.41 12.57 6.28
C GLU A 172 -31.12 13.04 5.01
N LEU A 173 -30.42 13.06 3.87
CA LEU A 173 -31.01 13.43 2.58
C LEU A 173 -32.09 12.43 2.14
N GLU A 174 -31.86 11.13 2.32
CA GLU A 174 -32.86 10.09 2.05
C GLU A 174 -34.12 10.29 2.90
N GLN A 175 -33.95 10.63 4.19
CA GLN A 175 -35.08 10.90 5.09
C GLN A 175 -35.85 12.16 4.67
N GLN A 176 -35.16 13.22 4.26
CA GLN A 176 -35.80 14.43 3.73
C GLN A 176 -36.55 14.16 2.43
N LEU A 177 -35.98 13.37 1.52
CA LEU A 177 -36.62 12.99 0.26
C LEU A 177 -37.88 12.15 0.53
N ALA A 178 -37.82 11.21 1.47
CA ALA A 178 -38.97 10.45 1.91
C ALA A 178 -40.07 11.36 2.49
N ALA A 179 -39.72 12.29 3.37
CA ALA A 179 -40.67 13.25 3.94
C ALA A 179 -41.29 14.17 2.87
N ALA A 180 -40.48 14.66 1.93
CA ALA A 180 -40.94 15.47 0.81
C ALA A 180 -41.89 14.69 -0.10
N SER A 181 -41.59 13.42 -0.39
CA SER A 181 -42.44 12.56 -1.22
C SER A 181 -43.82 12.34 -0.61
N VAL A 182 -43.89 12.15 0.72
CA VAL A 182 -45.15 12.02 1.47
C VAL A 182 -45.91 13.37 1.48
N GLY A 183 -45.21 14.49 1.60
CA GLY A 183 -45.78 15.83 1.48
C GLY A 183 -46.38 16.10 0.10
N THR A 184 -45.68 15.71 -0.97
CA THR A 184 -46.20 15.84 -2.35
C THR A 184 -47.37 14.90 -2.64
N ALA A 185 -47.36 13.68 -2.10
CA ALA A 185 -48.47 12.74 -2.27
C ALA A 185 -49.75 13.22 -1.56
N SER A 186 -49.61 13.81 -0.37
CA SER A 186 -50.76 14.35 0.39
C SER A 186 -51.34 15.60 -0.27
N THR A 187 -50.51 16.51 -0.80
CA THR A 187 -50.97 17.69 -1.55
C THR A 187 -51.64 17.32 -2.88
N LEU A 188 -51.08 16.34 -3.63
CA LEU A 188 -51.70 15.84 -4.86
C LEU A 188 -53.08 15.22 -4.58
N SER A 189 -53.20 14.43 -3.51
CA SER A 189 -54.48 13.84 -3.08
C SER A 189 -55.53 14.91 -2.73
N ALA A 190 -55.12 15.97 -2.01
CA ALA A 190 -55.99 17.08 -1.67
C ALA A 190 -56.47 17.87 -2.90
N GLU A 191 -55.57 18.14 -3.85
CA GLU A 191 -55.90 18.74 -5.16
C GLU A 191 -56.90 17.86 -5.92
N GLN A 192 -56.70 16.55 -5.96
CA GLN A 192 -57.58 15.61 -6.65
C GLN A 192 -59.00 15.55 -6.04
N GLN A 193 -59.11 15.62 -4.71
CA GLN A 193 -60.40 15.75 -4.04
C GLN A 193 -61.11 17.06 -4.41
N LYS A 194 -60.37 18.17 -4.45
CA LYS A 194 -60.91 19.49 -4.80
C LYS A 194 -61.40 19.56 -6.25
N VAL A 195 -60.67 18.94 -7.18
CA VAL A 195 -61.09 18.79 -8.59
C VAL A 195 -62.38 17.97 -8.68
N THR A 196 -62.50 16.92 -7.88
CA THR A 196 -63.71 16.06 -7.85
C THR A 196 -64.92 16.83 -7.30
N GLU A 197 -64.76 17.62 -6.23
CA GLU A 197 -65.82 18.48 -5.70
C GLU A 197 -66.26 19.54 -6.72
N LEU A 198 -65.32 20.20 -7.39
CA LEU A 198 -65.62 21.19 -8.42
C LEU A 198 -66.37 20.57 -9.60
N GLN A 199 -65.99 19.38 -10.06
CA GLN A 199 -66.74 18.66 -11.09
C GLN A 199 -68.18 18.35 -10.65
N GLN A 200 -68.37 17.96 -9.39
CA GLN A 200 -69.70 17.65 -8.86
C GLN A 200 -70.58 18.92 -8.73
N GLN A 201 -70.00 20.04 -8.31
CA GLN A 201 -70.67 21.34 -8.29
C GLN A 201 -71.05 21.80 -9.70
N LEU A 202 -70.16 21.63 -10.68
CA LEU A 202 -70.40 21.99 -12.08
C LEU A 202 -71.55 21.15 -12.68
N ALA A 203 -71.59 19.86 -12.37
CA ALA A 203 -72.69 18.98 -12.78
C ALA A 203 -74.03 19.40 -12.16
N GLN A 204 -74.05 19.77 -10.87
CA GLN A 204 -75.26 20.27 -10.21
C GLN A 204 -75.77 21.59 -10.81
N THR A 205 -74.87 22.56 -11.04
CA THR A 205 -75.25 23.85 -11.66
C THR A 205 -75.75 23.66 -13.09
N THR A 206 -75.13 22.75 -13.85
CA THR A 206 -75.59 22.41 -15.21
C THR A 206 -77.00 21.81 -15.20
N ALA A 207 -77.30 20.92 -14.25
CA ALA A 207 -78.63 20.32 -14.11
C ALA A 207 -79.70 21.36 -13.71
N GLN A 208 -79.36 22.29 -12.82
CA GLN A 208 -80.25 23.40 -12.44
C GLN A 208 -80.53 24.32 -13.63
N LEU A 209 -79.51 24.63 -14.44
CA LEU A 209 -79.67 25.47 -15.63
C LEU A 209 -80.63 24.82 -16.64
N GLN A 210 -80.47 23.53 -16.93
CA GLN A 210 -81.40 22.81 -17.81
C GLN A 210 -82.83 22.78 -17.29
N GLN A 211 -83.01 22.67 -15.96
CA GLN A 211 -84.34 22.73 -15.35
C GLN A 211 -84.98 24.11 -15.53
N HIS A 212 -84.22 25.19 -15.33
CA HIS A 212 -84.69 26.55 -15.55
C HIS A 212 -85.03 26.83 -17.02
N GLU A 213 -84.21 26.36 -17.96
CA GLU A 213 -84.49 26.48 -19.40
C GLU A 213 -85.80 25.76 -19.79
N GLN A 214 -86.05 24.55 -19.26
CA GLN A 214 -87.32 23.85 -19.50
C GLN A 214 -88.52 24.60 -18.91
N GLN A 215 -88.38 25.20 -17.73
CA GLN A 215 -89.45 26.01 -17.12
C GLN A 215 -89.73 27.27 -17.93
N ALA A 216 -88.70 27.96 -18.42
CA ALA A 216 -88.85 29.13 -19.28
C ALA A 216 -89.52 28.78 -20.61
N ALA A 217 -89.16 27.64 -21.22
CA ALA A 217 -89.79 27.15 -22.44
C ALA A 217 -91.29 26.85 -22.24
N LYS A 218 -91.66 26.21 -21.12
CA LYS A 218 -93.07 25.97 -20.77
C LYS A 218 -93.84 27.28 -20.60
N ALA A 219 -93.30 28.23 -19.85
CA ALA A 219 -93.93 29.53 -19.62
C ALA A 219 -94.14 30.30 -20.93
N ARG A 220 -93.21 30.19 -21.89
CA ARG A 220 -93.32 30.82 -23.21
C ARG A 220 -94.46 30.22 -24.04
N VAL A 221 -94.59 28.89 -24.07
CA VAL A 221 -95.69 28.20 -24.77
C VAL A 221 -97.05 28.58 -24.15
N GLU A 222 -97.14 28.66 -22.83
CA GLU A 222 -98.37 29.10 -22.14
C GLU A 222 -98.74 30.55 -22.46
N ALA A 223 -97.75 31.44 -22.56
CA ALA A 223 -97.97 32.83 -22.96
C ALA A 223 -98.43 32.95 -24.42
N GLU A 224 -97.85 32.19 -25.33
CA GLU A 224 -98.26 32.14 -26.74
C GLU A 224 -99.69 31.62 -26.91
N GLN A 225 -100.08 30.58 -26.16
CA GLN A 225 -101.46 30.08 -26.15
C GLN A 225 -102.46 31.11 -25.64
N LYS A 226 -102.13 31.85 -24.57
CA LYS A 226 -102.99 32.93 -24.05
C LYS A 226 -103.15 34.08 -25.04
N LEU A 227 -102.07 34.45 -25.75
CA LEU A 227 -102.11 35.49 -26.79
C LEU A 227 -102.97 35.06 -27.99
N ALA A 228 -102.87 33.80 -28.42
CA ALA A 228 -103.70 33.25 -29.48
C ALA A 228 -105.20 33.26 -29.10
N ALA A 229 -105.53 32.82 -27.88
CA ALA A 229 -106.91 32.82 -27.38
C ALA A 229 -107.51 34.23 -27.28
N LEU A 230 -106.72 35.22 -26.83
CA LEU A 230 -107.13 36.62 -26.80
C LEU A 230 -107.34 37.21 -28.19
N SER A 231 -106.51 36.84 -29.17
CA SER A 231 -106.65 37.28 -30.57
C SER A 231 -107.93 36.71 -31.20
N GLU A 232 -108.25 35.45 -30.91
CA GLU A 232 -109.48 34.80 -31.38
C GLU A 232 -110.74 35.45 -30.78
N GLN A 233 -110.71 35.82 -29.48
CA GLN A 233 -111.79 36.58 -28.85
C GLN A 233 -111.98 37.97 -29.48
N LEU A 234 -110.89 38.65 -29.84
CA LEU A 234 -110.94 39.93 -30.54
C LEU A 234 -111.61 39.79 -31.93
N GLN A 235 -111.23 38.78 -32.70
CA GLN A 235 -111.79 38.51 -34.02
C GLN A 235 -113.29 38.16 -33.97
N GLN A 236 -113.73 37.40 -32.97
CA GLN A 236 -115.15 37.13 -32.73
C GLN A 236 -115.95 38.40 -32.38
N ARG A 237 -115.35 39.31 -31.61
CA ARG A 237 -115.95 40.61 -31.29
C ARG A 237 -116.05 41.52 -32.52
N GLU A 238 -115.04 41.53 -33.39
CA GLU A 238 -115.08 42.29 -34.65
C GLU A 238 -116.19 41.77 -35.60
N GLN A 239 -116.41 40.46 -35.64
CA GLN A 239 -117.52 39.86 -36.40
C GLN A 239 -118.91 40.21 -35.81
N GLN A 240 -119.03 40.35 -34.48
CA GLN A 240 -120.28 40.83 -33.85
C GLN A 240 -120.57 42.31 -34.15
N VAL A 241 -119.53 43.15 -34.25
CA VAL A 241 -119.69 44.58 -34.60
C VAL A 241 -120.12 44.75 -36.07
N THR A 242 -119.59 43.93 -36.98
CA THR A 242 -119.98 43.97 -38.40
C THR A 242 -121.38 43.41 -38.66
N ALA A 243 -121.81 42.38 -37.93
CA ALA A 243 -123.18 41.87 -37.99
C ALA A 243 -124.22 42.86 -37.44
N THR A 244 -123.87 43.62 -36.40
CA THR A 244 -124.76 44.66 -35.84
C THR A 244 -124.82 45.94 -36.69
N GLN A 245 -123.81 46.19 -37.54
CA GLN A 245 -123.85 47.28 -38.53
C GLN A 245 -124.76 46.98 -39.74
N ALA A 246 -124.81 45.73 -40.23
CA ALA A 246 -125.70 45.35 -41.34
C ALA A 246 -127.20 45.35 -40.97
N ASP A 247 -127.52 45.01 -39.72
CA ASP A 247 -128.90 45.03 -39.19
C ASP A 247 -129.39 46.48 -38.89
N ALA A 248 -128.45 47.43 -38.77
CA ALA A 248 -128.72 48.86 -38.60
C ALA A 248 -129.01 49.58 -39.93
N GLU A 249 -128.41 49.14 -41.04
CA GLU A 249 -128.59 49.75 -42.37
C GLU A 249 -129.97 49.44 -43.01
N GLN A 250 -130.59 48.29 -42.72
CA GLN A 250 -131.97 48.01 -43.13
C GLN A 250 -133.03 48.79 -42.33
N LYS A 251 -132.77 49.08 -41.06
CA LYS A 251 -133.67 49.90 -40.21
C LYS A 251 -133.56 51.40 -40.49
N LEU A 252 -132.45 51.87 -41.07
CA LEU A 252 -132.22 53.28 -41.40
C LEU A 252 -133.13 53.80 -42.53
N VAL A 253 -133.58 52.94 -43.44
CA VAL A 253 -134.52 53.33 -44.52
C VAL A 253 -135.96 53.50 -44.01
N GLU A 254 -136.40 52.70 -43.03
CA GLU A 254 -137.73 52.86 -42.38
C GLU A 254 -137.75 53.98 -41.33
N LEU A 255 -136.62 54.31 -40.69
CA LEU A 255 -136.51 55.38 -39.69
C LEU A 255 -136.37 56.79 -40.29
N THR A 256 -136.08 56.91 -41.59
CA THR A 256 -135.93 58.20 -42.28
C THR A 256 -137.27 58.96 -42.40
N GLU A 257 -138.42 58.28 -42.34
CA GLU A 257 -139.75 58.92 -42.26
C GLU A 257 -140.20 59.25 -40.82
N GLN A 258 -139.59 58.66 -39.78
CA GLN A 258 -139.92 58.92 -38.37
C GLN A 258 -138.97 59.93 -37.69
N LEU A 259 -137.85 60.25 -38.32
CA LEU A 259 -136.82 61.17 -37.81
C LEU A 259 -137.19 62.65 -37.90
N GLN A 260 -138.26 63.01 -38.62
CA GLN A 260 -138.84 64.37 -38.57
C GLN A 260 -139.61 64.64 -37.25
N GLN A 261 -139.83 63.63 -36.40
CA GLN A 261 -140.51 63.76 -35.11
C GLN A 261 -139.62 63.57 -33.87
N ARG A 262 -138.35 63.16 -34.01
CA ARG A 262 -137.46 62.87 -32.87
C ARG A 262 -136.25 63.80 -32.70
N GLU A 263 -136.29 64.97 -33.33
CA GLU A 263 -135.41 66.11 -33.04
C GLU A 263 -135.57 66.69 -31.61
N GLN A 264 -136.50 66.18 -30.79
CA GLN A 264 -136.73 66.64 -29.42
C GLN A 264 -136.21 65.71 -28.30
N GLN A 265 -135.44 64.66 -28.60
CA GLN A 265 -134.90 63.80 -27.54
C GLN A 265 -133.40 63.49 -27.69
N ALA A 266 -132.61 64.39 -27.09
CA ALA A 266 -131.37 64.12 -26.36
C ALA A 266 -130.11 63.76 -27.18
N VAL A 267 -129.04 64.57 -27.24
CA VAL A 267 -128.26 65.21 -26.15
C VAL A 267 -127.67 64.21 -25.12
N ALA A 268 -127.74 62.89 -25.33
CA ALA A 268 -127.29 61.91 -24.33
C ALA A 268 -126.11 60.98 -24.72
N ALA A 269 -125.40 61.19 -25.84
CA ALA A 269 -124.36 60.25 -26.29
C ALA A 269 -123.01 60.89 -26.64
N GLN A 270 -122.64 61.98 -25.95
CA GLN A 270 -121.33 62.63 -26.10
C GLN A 270 -120.50 62.56 -24.80
N ALA A 271 -120.63 61.46 -24.05
CA ALA A 271 -119.89 61.23 -22.79
C ALA A 271 -119.17 59.86 -22.73
N GLY A 272 -119.34 58.97 -23.71
CA GLY A 272 -118.70 57.63 -23.71
C GLY A 272 -117.38 57.55 -24.49
N ALA A 273 -117.12 58.51 -25.39
CA ALA A 273 -115.93 58.51 -26.24
C ALA A 273 -114.69 59.12 -25.56
N GLU A 274 -114.89 60.01 -24.57
CA GLU A 274 -113.78 60.68 -23.85
C GLU A 274 -113.17 59.80 -22.75
N GLN A 275 -113.92 58.85 -22.16
CA GLN A 275 -113.41 57.93 -21.14
C GLN A 275 -112.44 56.86 -21.69
N LYS A 276 -112.67 56.34 -22.90
CA LYS A 276 -111.80 55.32 -23.52
C LYS A 276 -110.48 55.86 -24.05
N LEU A 277 -110.42 57.15 -24.39
CA LEU A 277 -109.19 57.82 -24.83
C LEU A 277 -108.24 58.12 -23.65
N ALA A 278 -108.79 58.33 -22.45
CA ALA A 278 -107.99 58.53 -21.24
C ALA A 278 -107.32 57.23 -20.76
N GLU A 279 -108.03 56.10 -20.72
CA GLU A 279 -107.48 54.79 -20.26
C GLU A 279 -106.37 54.24 -21.17
N LEU A 280 -106.49 54.41 -22.51
CA LEU A 280 -105.46 53.98 -23.45
C LEU A 280 -104.20 54.85 -23.39
N THR A 281 -104.33 56.13 -23.05
CA THR A 281 -103.20 57.05 -22.90
C THR A 281 -102.39 56.71 -21.64
N GLU A 282 -103.05 56.31 -20.55
CA GLU A 282 -102.38 55.92 -19.29
C GLU A 282 -101.66 54.56 -19.40
N GLN A 283 -102.22 53.58 -20.14
CA GLN A 283 -101.56 52.30 -20.40
C GLN A 283 -100.31 52.43 -21.28
N LEU A 284 -100.31 53.36 -22.24
CA LEU A 284 -99.14 53.67 -23.06
C LEU A 284 -98.02 54.29 -22.23
N GLN A 285 -98.36 55.20 -21.31
CA GLN A 285 -97.40 55.87 -20.45
C GLN A 285 -96.76 54.92 -19.41
N GLN A 286 -97.51 53.93 -18.89
CA GLN A 286 -96.94 52.86 -18.05
C GLN A 286 -96.02 51.90 -18.83
N ARG A 287 -96.37 51.57 -20.07
CA ARG A 287 -95.53 50.72 -20.96
C ARG A 287 -94.22 51.41 -21.33
N GLU A 288 -94.24 52.72 -21.59
CA GLU A 288 -93.03 53.51 -21.85
C GLU A 288 -92.13 53.60 -20.61
N GLN A 289 -92.69 53.77 -19.40
CA GLN A 289 -91.91 53.74 -18.16
C GLN A 289 -91.30 52.36 -17.87
N GLN A 290 -92.01 51.25 -18.15
CA GLN A 290 -91.46 49.90 -18.01
C GLN A 290 -90.35 49.61 -19.03
N ALA A 291 -90.48 50.08 -20.27
CA ALA A 291 -89.44 49.95 -21.29
C ALA A 291 -88.18 50.75 -20.94
N ALA A 292 -88.34 51.98 -20.43
CA ALA A 292 -87.21 52.81 -19.98
C ALA A 292 -86.49 52.20 -18.77
N ALA A 293 -87.22 51.60 -17.81
CA ALA A 293 -86.63 50.91 -16.67
C ALA A 293 -85.86 49.64 -17.08
N ALA A 294 -86.40 48.84 -18.00
CA ALA A 294 -85.74 47.64 -18.51
C ALA A 294 -84.47 47.96 -19.31
N GLN A 295 -84.46 49.07 -20.05
CA GLN A 295 -83.29 49.52 -20.80
C GLN A 295 -82.17 50.03 -19.86
N ALA A 296 -82.53 50.74 -18.79
CA ALA A 296 -81.58 51.19 -17.77
C ALA A 296 -80.93 50.01 -16.99
N GLU A 297 -81.71 48.98 -16.65
CA GLU A 297 -81.16 47.75 -16.03
C GLU A 297 -80.24 46.97 -16.98
N ALA A 298 -80.58 46.92 -18.28
CA ALA A 298 -79.75 46.26 -19.27
C ALA A 298 -78.41 46.98 -19.48
N GLU A 299 -78.41 48.32 -19.51
CA GLU A 299 -77.20 49.13 -19.58
C GLU A 299 -76.33 48.97 -18.32
N GLN A 300 -76.92 48.97 -17.12
CA GLN A 300 -76.19 48.71 -15.88
C GLN A 300 -75.51 47.32 -15.87
N LYS A 301 -76.23 46.26 -16.25
CA LYS A 301 -75.67 44.90 -16.36
C LYS A 301 -74.55 44.81 -17.40
N LEU A 302 -74.65 45.56 -18.50
CA LEU A 302 -73.61 45.61 -19.53
C LEU A 302 -72.33 46.26 -19.00
N THR A 303 -72.44 47.35 -18.24
CA THR A 303 -71.30 47.97 -17.56
C THR A 303 -70.66 47.06 -16.52
N GLU A 304 -71.44 46.38 -15.66
CA GLU A 304 -70.91 45.44 -14.67
C GLU A 304 -70.19 44.25 -15.31
N LEU A 305 -70.76 43.65 -16.37
CA LEU A 305 -70.10 42.57 -17.12
C LEU A 305 -68.82 43.04 -17.80
N THR A 306 -68.78 44.29 -18.28
CA THR A 306 -67.58 44.86 -18.91
C THR A 306 -66.48 45.09 -17.88
N GLU A 307 -66.80 45.58 -16.68
CA GLU A 307 -65.84 45.74 -15.58
C GLU A 307 -65.32 44.38 -15.07
N GLN A 308 -66.20 43.38 -14.92
CA GLN A 308 -65.80 42.02 -14.53
C GLN A 308 -64.87 41.37 -15.57
N LEU A 309 -65.16 41.53 -16.87
CA LEU A 309 -64.30 41.03 -17.94
C LEU A 309 -62.92 41.71 -17.92
N GLN A 310 -62.87 43.00 -17.59
CA GLN A 310 -61.62 43.77 -17.50
C GLN A 310 -60.78 43.35 -16.29
N GLN A 311 -61.40 43.09 -15.13
CA GLN A 311 -60.74 42.51 -13.97
C GLN A 311 -60.21 41.10 -14.25
N HIS A 312 -61.01 40.24 -14.88
CA HIS A 312 -60.58 38.89 -15.25
C HIS A 312 -59.41 38.89 -16.23
N LYS A 313 -59.39 39.81 -17.20
CA LYS A 313 -58.24 39.99 -18.10
C LYS A 313 -56.97 40.42 -17.37
N GLN A 314 -57.07 41.34 -16.41
CA GLN A 314 -55.90 41.76 -15.62
C GLN A 314 -55.40 40.64 -14.71
N GLN A 315 -56.29 39.88 -14.08
CA GLN A 315 -55.90 38.71 -13.27
C GLN A 315 -55.27 37.59 -14.11
N ALA A 316 -55.81 37.31 -15.30
CA ALA A 316 -55.23 36.34 -16.22
C ALA A 316 -53.84 36.78 -16.71
N ALA A 317 -53.65 38.06 -17.05
CA ALA A 317 -52.36 38.60 -17.44
C ALA A 317 -51.32 38.52 -16.30
N ALA A 318 -51.73 38.81 -15.07
CA ALA A 318 -50.87 38.69 -13.89
C ALA A 318 -50.49 37.22 -13.59
N ALA A 319 -51.43 36.28 -13.74
CA ALA A 319 -51.17 34.85 -13.55
C ALA A 319 -50.18 34.30 -14.59
N VAL A 320 -50.31 34.70 -15.86
CA VAL A 320 -49.38 34.32 -16.93
C VAL A 320 -47.98 34.89 -16.67
N ALA A 321 -47.87 36.15 -16.22
CA ALA A 321 -46.58 36.74 -15.88
C ALA A 321 -45.90 36.03 -14.68
N ALA A 322 -46.67 35.61 -13.68
CA ALA A 322 -46.16 34.86 -12.54
C ALA A 322 -45.70 33.45 -12.91
N GLU A 323 -46.44 32.74 -13.78
CA GLU A 323 -46.02 31.46 -14.36
C GLU A 323 -44.72 31.60 -15.16
N GLN A 324 -44.59 32.66 -15.95
CA GLN A 324 -43.39 32.90 -16.76
C GLN A 324 -42.15 33.14 -15.88
N GLN A 325 -42.26 33.96 -14.82
CA GLN A 325 -41.17 34.16 -13.86
C GLN A 325 -40.76 32.84 -13.18
N LYS A 326 -41.73 32.01 -12.82
CA LYS A 326 -41.48 30.71 -12.18
C LYS A 326 -40.79 29.73 -13.13
N ALA A 327 -41.14 29.76 -14.42
CA ALA A 327 -40.47 28.99 -15.46
C ALA A 327 -39.02 29.46 -15.68
N ASP A 328 -38.77 30.77 -15.67
CA ASP A 328 -37.42 31.33 -15.78
C ASP A 328 -36.55 30.98 -14.56
N GLU A 329 -37.11 31.01 -13.34
CA GLU A 329 -36.42 30.58 -12.12
C GLU A 329 -36.10 29.07 -12.13
N LEU A 330 -37.04 28.23 -12.58
CA LEU A 330 -36.81 26.79 -12.73
C LEU A 330 -35.76 26.49 -13.80
N ALA A 331 -35.74 27.24 -14.91
CA ALA A 331 -34.71 27.11 -15.94
C ALA A 331 -33.32 27.51 -15.41
N ALA A 332 -33.24 28.58 -14.60
CA ALA A 332 -32.00 28.99 -13.95
C ALA A 332 -31.50 27.96 -12.93
N GLN A 333 -32.40 27.35 -12.14
CA GLN A 333 -32.05 26.25 -11.25
C GLN A 333 -31.58 25.01 -12.02
N GLY A 334 -32.24 24.67 -13.13
CA GLY A 334 -31.83 23.57 -14.01
C GLY A 334 -30.43 23.76 -14.56
N ALA A 335 -30.10 24.97 -15.04
CA ALA A 335 -28.76 25.30 -15.53
C ALA A 335 -27.69 25.23 -14.42
N SER A 336 -28.01 25.69 -13.21
CA SER A 336 -27.12 25.61 -12.04
C SER A 336 -26.84 24.16 -11.62
N LEU A 337 -27.87 23.32 -11.54
CA LEU A 337 -27.74 21.90 -11.22
C LEU A 337 -26.93 21.16 -12.29
N GLN A 338 -27.10 21.52 -13.57
CA GLN A 338 -26.35 20.92 -14.66
C GLN A 338 -24.86 21.27 -14.59
N GLN A 339 -24.53 22.50 -14.20
CA GLN A 339 -23.14 22.92 -13.99
C GLN A 339 -22.51 22.23 -12.76
N GLN A 340 -23.27 22.01 -11.69
CA GLN A 340 -22.81 21.22 -10.54
C GLN A 340 -22.56 19.76 -10.92
N LEU A 341 -23.42 19.15 -11.75
CA LEU A 341 -23.22 17.79 -12.24
C LEU A 341 -21.95 17.64 -13.08
N GLU A 342 -21.65 18.61 -13.95
CA GLU A 342 -20.38 18.61 -14.71
C GLU A 342 -19.16 18.74 -13.80
N LEU A 343 -19.21 19.58 -12.76
CA LEU A 343 -18.14 19.70 -11.78
C LEU A 343 -17.92 18.39 -11.01
N VAL A 344 -19.00 17.77 -10.54
CA VAL A 344 -18.92 16.48 -9.82
C VAL A 344 -18.40 15.37 -10.74
N GLN A 345 -18.79 15.35 -12.02
CA GLN A 345 -18.23 14.40 -12.99
C GLN A 345 -16.73 14.61 -13.21
N ALA A 346 -16.28 15.86 -13.35
CA ALA A 346 -14.86 16.17 -13.51
C ALA A 346 -14.04 15.78 -12.26
N GLU A 347 -14.57 16.00 -11.06
CA GLU A 347 -13.95 15.55 -9.81
C GLU A 347 -13.88 14.01 -9.74
N PHE A 348 -14.93 13.32 -10.16
CA PHE A 348 -14.97 11.86 -10.18
C PHE A 348 -13.96 11.27 -11.18
N GLU A 349 -13.82 11.88 -12.36
CA GLU A 349 -12.81 11.51 -13.35
C GLU A 349 -11.39 11.73 -12.83
N SER A 350 -11.16 12.86 -12.16
CA SER A 350 -9.88 13.17 -11.50
C SER A 350 -9.53 12.15 -10.43
N GLN A 351 -10.46 11.85 -9.51
CA GLN A 351 -10.25 10.81 -8.48
C GLN A 351 -10.01 9.43 -9.10
N ARG A 352 -10.72 9.09 -10.17
CA ARG A 352 -10.53 7.83 -10.89
C ARG A 352 -9.14 7.72 -11.50
N GLN A 353 -8.60 8.79 -12.09
CA GLN A 353 -7.22 8.82 -12.58
C GLN A 353 -6.21 8.67 -11.44
N GLN A 354 -6.46 9.32 -10.30
CA GLN A 354 -5.59 9.23 -9.13
C GLN A 354 -5.55 7.81 -8.54
N ILE A 355 -6.70 7.13 -8.46
CA ILE A 355 -6.79 5.72 -8.06
C ILE A 355 -6.03 4.83 -9.05
N GLN A 356 -6.11 5.11 -10.35
CA GLN A 356 -5.36 4.38 -11.38
C GLN A 356 -3.85 4.50 -11.17
N GLN A 357 -3.34 5.71 -10.93
CA GLN A 357 -1.92 5.93 -10.66
C GLN A 357 -1.44 5.22 -9.38
N LEU A 358 -2.23 5.29 -8.30
CA LEU A 358 -1.92 4.58 -7.06
C LEU A 358 -1.90 3.06 -7.26
N THR A 359 -2.81 2.54 -8.08
CA THR A 359 -2.87 1.10 -8.42
C THR A 359 -1.63 0.67 -9.21
N GLU A 360 -1.19 1.47 -10.18
CA GLU A 360 0.05 1.22 -10.93
C GLU A 360 1.27 1.24 -10.02
N GLN A 361 1.38 2.23 -9.11
CA GLN A 361 2.47 2.29 -8.13
C GLN A 361 2.46 1.08 -7.18
N GLN A 362 1.29 0.65 -6.70
CA GLN A 362 1.20 -0.56 -5.88
C GLN A 362 1.67 -1.80 -6.64
N THR A 363 1.32 -1.90 -7.91
CA THR A 363 1.72 -3.03 -8.78
C THR A 363 3.24 -3.03 -8.96
N GLU A 364 3.84 -1.87 -9.19
CA GLU A 364 5.29 -1.72 -9.37
C GLU A 364 6.07 -2.00 -8.07
N LEU A 365 5.57 -1.55 -6.92
CA LEU A 365 6.11 -1.89 -5.60
C LEU A 365 6.01 -3.38 -5.32
N GLY A 366 4.88 -4.01 -5.67
CA GLY A 366 4.70 -5.46 -5.55
C GLY A 366 5.72 -6.25 -6.37
N GLN A 367 5.97 -5.83 -7.62
CA GLN A 367 7.00 -6.44 -8.47
C GLN A 367 8.41 -6.26 -7.89
N LYS A 368 8.76 -5.05 -7.40
CA LYS A 368 10.06 -4.80 -6.75
C LYS A 368 10.24 -5.65 -5.49
N LEU A 369 9.18 -5.84 -4.72
CA LEU A 369 9.22 -6.67 -3.51
C LEU A 369 9.44 -8.15 -3.85
N GLN A 370 8.75 -8.67 -4.88
CA GLN A 370 8.99 -10.02 -5.40
C GLN A 370 10.42 -10.19 -5.91
N PHE A 371 10.94 -9.23 -6.68
CA PHE A 371 12.32 -9.27 -7.15
C PHE A 371 13.33 -9.27 -6.00
N LYS A 372 13.13 -8.41 -4.99
CA LYS A 372 13.98 -8.38 -3.79
C LYS A 372 13.92 -9.71 -3.02
N GLN A 373 12.75 -10.33 -2.95
CA GLN A 373 12.58 -11.63 -2.28
C GLN A 373 13.29 -12.75 -3.05
N GLN A 374 13.23 -12.77 -4.38
CA GLN A 374 14.00 -13.69 -5.21
C GLN A 374 15.51 -13.49 -5.02
N MET A 375 15.97 -12.24 -5.04
CA MET A 375 17.39 -11.94 -4.80
C MET A 375 17.85 -12.38 -3.41
N TYR A 376 17.01 -12.24 -2.38
CA TYR A 376 17.33 -12.70 -1.03
C TYR A 376 17.46 -14.23 -0.95
N LEU A 377 16.57 -14.96 -1.63
CA LEU A 377 16.67 -16.43 -1.74
C LEU A 377 17.96 -16.83 -2.46
N GLN A 378 18.31 -16.15 -3.55
CA GLN A 378 19.53 -16.42 -4.28
C GLN A 378 20.78 -16.15 -3.43
N LEU A 379 20.78 -15.06 -2.67
CA LEU A 379 21.88 -14.73 -1.75
C LEU A 379 21.99 -15.77 -0.61
N GLN A 380 20.86 -16.31 -0.15
CA GLN A 380 20.83 -17.37 0.86
C GLN A 380 21.41 -18.68 0.31
N GLU A 381 21.06 -19.05 -0.93
CA GLU A 381 21.63 -20.21 -1.63
C GLU A 381 23.14 -20.02 -1.84
N GLU A 382 23.59 -18.85 -2.31
CA GLU A 382 25.01 -18.56 -2.46
C GLU A 382 25.76 -18.65 -1.12
N ASN A 383 25.21 -18.11 -0.04
CA ASN A 383 25.81 -18.24 1.30
C ASN A 383 25.86 -19.70 1.78
N GLN A 384 24.85 -20.52 1.47
CA GLN A 384 24.91 -21.95 1.78
C GLN A 384 26.01 -22.65 0.99
N VAL A 385 26.13 -22.38 -0.30
CA VAL A 385 27.19 -22.95 -1.15
C VAL A 385 28.57 -22.50 -0.67
N LEU A 386 28.73 -21.22 -0.30
CA LEU A 386 29.99 -20.68 0.20
C LEU A 386 30.39 -21.35 1.52
N ASN A 387 29.43 -21.55 2.44
CA ASN A 387 29.65 -22.28 3.68
C ASN A 387 30.01 -23.75 3.44
N GLN A 388 29.36 -24.41 2.48
CA GLN A 388 29.73 -25.77 2.10
C GLN A 388 31.16 -25.81 1.57
N GLN A 389 31.54 -24.90 0.66
CA GLN A 389 32.90 -24.81 0.13
C GLN A 389 33.94 -24.55 1.22
N GLN A 390 33.65 -23.66 2.19
CA GLN A 390 34.53 -23.46 3.35
C GLN A 390 34.70 -24.75 4.16
N SER A 391 33.60 -25.48 4.42
CA SER A 391 33.66 -26.73 5.16
C SER A 391 34.48 -27.81 4.44
N GLU A 392 34.35 -27.89 3.11
CA GLU A 392 35.12 -28.80 2.27
C GLU A 392 36.61 -28.43 2.26
N GLN A 393 36.94 -27.15 2.15
CA GLN A 393 38.32 -26.68 2.23
C GLN A 393 38.96 -26.97 3.59
N LEU A 394 38.21 -26.77 4.69
CA LEU A 394 38.69 -27.12 6.03
C LEU A 394 38.93 -28.63 6.17
N ALA A 395 38.04 -29.46 5.62
CA ALA A 395 38.22 -30.91 5.60
C ALA A 395 39.45 -31.33 4.78
N GLN A 396 39.68 -30.70 3.63
CA GLN A 396 40.87 -30.94 2.81
C GLN A 396 42.15 -30.53 3.55
N LEU A 397 42.18 -29.38 4.22
CA LEU A 397 43.32 -28.95 5.02
C LEU A 397 43.62 -29.92 6.18
N GLN A 398 42.59 -30.45 6.84
CA GLN A 398 42.77 -31.48 7.87
C GLN A 398 43.34 -32.78 7.31
N GLN A 399 42.86 -33.22 6.14
CA GLN A 399 43.43 -34.41 5.47
C GLN A 399 44.89 -34.18 5.09
N LEU A 400 45.23 -32.99 4.59
CA LEU A 400 46.60 -32.65 4.19
C LEU A 400 47.53 -32.62 5.40
N ALA A 401 47.09 -32.00 6.50
CA ALA A 401 47.82 -32.00 7.77
C ALA A 401 48.05 -33.43 8.32
N ALA A 402 47.04 -34.29 8.24
CA ALA A 402 47.18 -35.69 8.64
C ALA A 402 48.19 -36.44 7.74
N SER A 403 48.18 -36.18 6.43
CA SER A 403 49.13 -36.78 5.49
C SER A 403 50.57 -36.30 5.73
N GLU A 404 50.76 -35.00 6.03
CA GLU A 404 52.08 -34.45 6.39
C GLU A 404 52.61 -35.07 7.68
N GLN A 405 51.74 -35.26 8.68
CA GLN A 405 52.12 -35.90 9.93
C GLN A 405 52.55 -37.35 9.71
N GLN A 406 51.81 -38.11 8.89
CA GLN A 406 52.21 -39.47 8.50
C GLN A 406 53.55 -39.50 7.76
N LEU A 407 53.79 -38.54 6.85
CA LEU A 407 55.05 -38.45 6.13
C LEU A 407 56.22 -38.12 7.07
N ARG A 408 56.01 -37.23 8.04
CA ARG A 408 57.01 -36.91 9.08
C ARG A 408 57.34 -38.13 9.93
N GLU A 409 56.34 -38.88 10.38
CA GLU A 409 56.57 -40.12 11.13
C GLU A 409 57.33 -41.16 10.30
N GLN A 410 57.06 -41.26 8.99
CA GLN A 410 57.82 -42.14 8.09
C GLN A 410 59.28 -41.69 7.93
N LEU A 411 59.52 -40.38 7.81
CA LEU A 411 60.87 -39.81 7.73
C LEU A 411 61.64 -40.06 9.02
N GLU A 412 61.04 -39.79 10.19
CA GLU A 412 61.66 -40.08 11.49
C GLU A 412 62.01 -41.56 11.67
N ARG A 413 61.13 -42.46 11.22
CA ARG A 413 61.42 -43.91 11.20
C ARG A 413 62.59 -44.24 10.29
N GLN A 414 62.66 -43.65 9.10
CA GLN A 414 63.78 -43.88 8.18
C GLN A 414 65.11 -43.32 8.75
N ASP A 415 65.09 -42.13 9.33
CA ASP A 415 66.26 -41.54 9.98
C ASP A 415 66.76 -42.41 11.13
N LEU A 416 65.86 -42.97 11.94
CA LEU A 416 66.22 -43.91 13.00
C LEU A 416 66.85 -45.19 12.43
N LEU A 417 66.30 -45.74 11.35
CA LEU A 417 66.87 -46.92 10.69
C LEU A 417 68.26 -46.63 10.10
N LEU A 418 68.44 -45.45 9.49
CA LEU A 418 69.74 -45.00 8.97
C LEU A 418 70.74 -44.81 10.10
N GLN A 419 70.33 -44.22 11.22
CA GLN A 419 71.20 -44.06 12.39
C GLN A 419 71.62 -45.40 12.97
N GLN A 420 70.70 -46.36 13.09
CA GLN A 420 71.02 -47.73 13.50
C GLN A 420 71.98 -48.42 12.52
N ALA A 421 71.78 -48.25 11.21
CA ALA A 421 72.67 -48.81 10.20
C ALA A 421 74.08 -48.20 10.28
N ARG A 422 74.18 -46.87 10.50
CA ARG A 422 75.46 -46.19 10.71
C ARG A 422 76.20 -46.72 11.94
N LEU A 423 75.51 -46.84 13.08
CA LEU A 423 76.12 -47.39 14.30
C LEU A 423 76.59 -48.83 14.11
N ARG A 424 75.82 -49.68 13.40
CA ARG A 424 76.25 -51.05 13.09
C ARG A 424 77.49 -51.07 12.21
N LEU A 425 77.57 -50.18 11.21
CA LEU A 425 78.75 -50.05 10.36
C LEU A 425 79.96 -49.58 11.15
N GLU A 426 79.80 -48.57 12.00
CA GLU A 426 80.87 -48.06 12.88
C GLU A 426 81.42 -49.16 13.78
N VAL A 427 80.57 -49.89 14.49
CA VAL A 427 80.96 -51.04 15.32
C VAL A 427 81.65 -52.13 14.49
N THR A 428 81.19 -52.38 13.25
CA THR A 428 81.81 -53.38 12.38
C THR A 428 83.20 -52.94 11.92
N VAL A 429 83.37 -51.65 11.59
CA VAL A 429 84.66 -51.07 11.20
C VAL A 429 85.63 -51.08 12.38
N GLU A 430 85.19 -50.67 13.57
CA GLU A 430 86.01 -50.73 14.78
C GLU A 430 86.48 -52.16 15.07
N LYS A 431 85.57 -53.14 14.95
CA LYS A 431 85.91 -54.56 15.12
C LYS A 431 86.96 -55.01 14.10
N GLN A 432 86.79 -54.66 12.82
CA GLN A 432 87.76 -55.00 11.78
C GLN A 432 89.12 -54.33 12.01
N GLN A 433 89.14 -53.08 12.47
CA GLN A 433 90.39 -52.38 12.83
C GLN A 433 91.09 -53.10 13.99
N LEU A 434 90.35 -53.49 15.03
CA LEU A 434 90.89 -54.21 16.17
C LEU A 434 91.43 -55.59 15.78
N GLU A 435 90.72 -56.34 14.94
CA GLU A 435 91.20 -57.60 14.36
C GLU A 435 92.46 -57.40 13.50
N ALA A 436 92.50 -56.34 12.69
CA ALA A 436 93.66 -56.00 11.87
C ALA A 436 94.88 -55.61 12.71
N ASP A 437 94.69 -54.86 13.80
CA ASP A 437 95.77 -54.48 14.72
C ASP A 437 96.26 -55.69 15.52
N GLN A 438 95.37 -56.58 15.95
CA GLN A 438 95.75 -57.87 16.54
C GLN A 438 96.57 -58.73 15.55
N ALA A 439 96.16 -58.78 14.28
CA ALA A 439 96.89 -59.50 13.24
C ALA A 439 98.28 -58.87 12.99
N ARG A 440 98.38 -57.54 12.97
CA ARG A 440 99.66 -56.82 12.83
C ARG A 440 100.59 -57.11 14.00
N GLU A 441 100.08 -57.11 15.23
CA GLU A 441 100.87 -57.42 16.42
C GLU A 441 101.32 -58.88 16.41
N THR A 442 100.45 -59.81 16.02
CA THR A 442 100.81 -61.22 15.83
C THR A 442 101.92 -61.37 14.78
N ILE A 443 101.82 -60.71 13.63
CA ILE A 443 102.86 -60.69 12.60
C ILE A 443 104.16 -60.11 13.13
N ARG A 444 104.10 -59.04 13.94
CA ARG A 444 105.28 -58.44 14.57
C ARG A 444 105.99 -59.42 15.50
N VAL A 445 105.24 -60.11 16.36
CA VAL A 445 105.76 -61.15 17.26
C VAL A 445 106.40 -62.27 16.45
N LEU A 446 105.71 -62.81 15.46
CA LEU A 446 106.25 -63.87 14.59
C LEU A 446 107.51 -63.43 13.85
N ARG A 447 107.61 -62.16 13.41
CA ARG A 447 108.83 -61.61 12.80
C ARG A 447 109.98 -61.50 13.79
N GLN A 448 109.71 -61.12 15.04
CA GLN A 448 110.72 -61.09 16.11
C GLN A 448 111.21 -62.50 16.45
N GLU A 449 110.30 -63.47 16.56
CA GLU A 449 110.65 -64.88 16.77
C GLU A 449 111.48 -65.44 15.61
N LEU A 450 111.11 -65.12 14.37
CA LEU A 450 111.87 -65.54 13.18
C LEU A 450 113.26 -64.88 13.15
N ALA A 451 113.38 -63.60 13.48
CA ALA A 451 114.67 -62.91 13.58
C ALA A 451 115.55 -63.53 14.68
N LYS A 452 114.99 -63.81 15.86
CA LYS A 452 115.69 -64.49 16.94
C LYS A 452 116.14 -65.89 16.54
N GLY A 453 115.28 -66.67 15.87
CA GLY A 453 115.63 -67.98 15.34
C GLY A 453 116.73 -67.89 14.27
N GLN A 454 116.70 -66.87 13.40
CA GLN A 454 117.78 -66.61 12.45
C GLN A 454 119.10 -66.24 13.14
N GLU A 455 119.07 -65.41 14.18
CA GLU A 455 120.24 -65.08 15.00
C GLU A 455 120.82 -66.33 15.68
N GLU A 456 119.97 -67.19 16.26
CA GLU A 456 120.37 -68.46 16.86
C GLU A 456 120.98 -69.42 15.81
N HIS A 457 120.38 -69.51 14.63
CA HIS A 457 120.92 -70.28 13.51
C HIS A 457 122.25 -69.71 12.99
N GLN A 458 122.39 -68.39 12.93
CA GLN A 458 123.62 -67.74 12.48
C GLN A 458 124.73 -67.89 13.53
N ALA A 459 124.40 -67.82 14.82
CA ALA A 459 125.32 -68.07 15.93
C ALA A 459 125.80 -69.53 15.94
N THR A 460 124.90 -70.49 15.73
CA THR A 460 125.27 -71.92 15.63
C THR A 460 126.10 -72.20 14.37
N LEU A 461 125.79 -71.58 13.23
CA LEU A 461 126.64 -71.65 12.04
C LEU A 461 128.02 -71.05 12.29
N SER A 462 128.11 -69.91 12.98
CA SER A 462 129.38 -69.28 13.36
C SER A 462 130.18 -70.16 14.32
N ASP A 463 129.54 -70.80 15.30
CA ASP A 463 130.21 -71.74 16.22
C ASP A 463 130.71 -72.98 15.47
N LEU A 464 129.90 -73.56 14.58
CA LEU A 464 130.31 -74.67 13.71
C LEU A 464 131.46 -74.27 12.79
N GLN A 465 131.42 -73.07 12.20
CA GLN A 465 132.52 -72.54 11.39
C GLN A 465 133.80 -72.38 12.22
N SER A 466 133.69 -71.82 13.44
CA SER A 466 134.79 -71.67 14.39
C SER A 466 135.42 -73.03 14.74
N ARG A 467 134.60 -74.02 15.09
CA ARG A 467 135.06 -75.40 15.33
C ARG A 467 135.70 -76.00 14.10
N LEU A 468 135.15 -75.76 12.91
CA LEU A 468 135.70 -76.26 11.65
C LEU A 468 137.06 -75.62 11.32
N THR A 469 137.25 -74.33 11.60
CA THR A 469 138.58 -73.68 11.55
C THR A 469 139.53 -74.23 12.60
N GLU A 470 139.06 -74.49 13.83
CA GLU A 470 139.88 -75.10 14.88
C GLU A 470 140.32 -76.52 14.49
N TYR A 471 139.42 -77.33 13.94
CA TYR A 471 139.74 -78.65 13.40
C TYR A 471 140.71 -78.56 12.23
N LYS A 472 140.56 -77.59 11.31
CA LYS A 472 141.52 -77.35 10.22
C LYS A 472 142.90 -77.00 10.78
N LEU A 473 142.99 -76.09 11.76
CA LEU A 473 144.26 -75.71 12.39
C LEU A 473 144.90 -76.89 13.15
N LYS A 474 144.11 -77.68 13.89
CA LYS A 474 144.59 -78.90 14.56
C LYS A 474 145.05 -79.94 13.54
N PHE A 475 144.36 -80.08 12.42
CA PHE A 475 144.74 -80.97 11.33
C PHE A 475 146.03 -80.51 10.65
N GLU A 476 146.16 -79.22 10.32
CA GLU A 476 147.41 -78.64 9.79
C GLU A 476 148.57 -78.78 10.78
N TYR A 477 148.32 -78.61 12.08
CA TYR A 477 149.31 -78.82 13.13
C TYR A 477 149.73 -80.29 13.23
N ALA A 478 148.78 -81.23 13.18
CA ALA A 478 149.07 -82.66 13.15
C ALA A 478 149.84 -83.07 11.89
N GLN A 479 149.49 -82.49 10.73
CA GLN A 479 150.18 -82.70 9.46
C GLN A 479 151.62 -82.15 9.51
N ARG A 480 151.83 -80.99 10.17
CA ARG A 480 153.16 -80.45 10.43
C ARG A 480 153.97 -81.32 11.39
N GLN A 481 153.37 -81.85 12.45
CA GLN A 481 154.05 -82.75 13.38
C GLN A 481 154.49 -84.06 12.71
N LEU A 482 153.68 -84.61 11.81
CA LEU A 482 154.05 -85.77 10.98
C LEU A 482 155.18 -85.45 9.99
N SER A 483 155.37 -84.18 9.61
CA SER A 483 156.43 -83.75 8.69
C SER A 483 157.76 -83.45 9.40
N THR A 484 157.78 -83.44 10.74
CA THR A 484 158.95 -83.04 11.56
C THR A 484 159.46 -84.13 12.52
N MET A 485 159.00 -85.37 12.39
CA MET A 485 159.63 -86.49 13.10
C MET A 485 160.57 -87.28 12.18
N PRO A 486 161.88 -87.41 12.51
CA PRO A 486 162.78 -88.39 11.93
C PRO A 486 162.49 -89.83 12.39
#